data_AF-W4VD01-F1
#
_entry.id   AF-W4VD01-F1
#
_cell.length_a   1.000
_cell.length_b   1.000
_cell.length_c   1.000
_cell.angle_alpha   90.00
_cell.angle_beta   90.00
_cell.angle_gamma   90.00
#
_symmetry.space_group_name_H-M   'P 1'
#
loop_
_entity.id
_entity.type
_entity.pdbx_description
1 polymer ?
#
loop_
_entity_poly.entity_id
_entity_poly.type
_entity_poly.pdbx_seq_one_letter_code
_entity_poly.pdbx_strand_id
1 'polypeptide(L)'
;MKKKKWVKFHNKFALCVLLIFLAAVLLPSSALESKVQAASSPRYGGSYYNYGEALQKAILFYKANRLGDLPDDYILPYRADAAMTDGQDVGLDLTGGWADAGDGIKFTHPMSYAAGQLGWAVYEYRQAFEKSGQLDDILDEIKWATDFFIKAHPEPDVLYYMCGYNDSDHSVWVPHELLDYVTDRKSFVLNPSTPGSDVAGQTAACLAIASIIFEPTDPEYAQTCLTHAKQIFEFGDKYRGKNRWMSCIHREVIWMIWLGALYGFT
;
A
#
# COMPACT_ATOMS: atom_id res chain seq x y z
N MET A 1 -64.98 -33.42 -13.65
CA MET A 1 -64.49 -32.00 -13.68
C MET A 1 -63.08 -31.77 -13.11
N LYS A 2 -62.57 -32.54 -12.13
CA LYS A 2 -61.26 -32.30 -11.47
C LYS A 2 -60.02 -32.54 -12.36
N LYS A 3 -59.99 -33.59 -13.20
CA LYS A 3 -58.86 -33.89 -14.12
C LYS A 3 -58.54 -32.76 -15.12
N LYS A 4 -59.56 -32.13 -15.73
CA LYS A 4 -59.36 -31.02 -16.68
C LYS A 4 -58.77 -29.76 -16.01
N LYS A 5 -59.10 -29.49 -14.75
CA LYS A 5 -58.50 -28.38 -13.99
C LYS A 5 -57.03 -28.66 -13.66
N TRP A 6 -56.70 -29.92 -13.34
CA TRP A 6 -55.34 -30.32 -13.00
C TRP A 6 -54.38 -30.25 -14.20
N VAL A 7 -54.82 -30.72 -15.38
CA VAL A 7 -54.04 -30.59 -16.63
C VAL A 7 -53.84 -29.13 -17.02
N LYS A 8 -54.87 -28.29 -16.88
CA LYS A 8 -54.73 -26.84 -17.15
C LYS A 8 -53.77 -26.15 -16.17
N PHE A 9 -53.73 -26.56 -14.91
CA PHE A 9 -52.79 -26.03 -13.92
C PHE A 9 -51.35 -26.45 -14.25
N HIS A 10 -51.13 -27.73 -14.59
CA HIS A 10 -49.81 -28.25 -14.98
C HIS A 10 -49.27 -27.55 -16.23
N ASN A 11 -50.10 -27.33 -17.25
CA ASN A 11 -49.68 -26.63 -18.47
C ASN A 11 -49.34 -25.16 -18.22
N LYS A 12 -50.06 -24.48 -17.32
CA LYS A 12 -49.74 -23.10 -16.93
C LYS A 12 -48.45 -23.03 -16.11
N PHE A 13 -48.24 -23.99 -15.20
CA PHE A 13 -47.03 -24.07 -14.40
C PHE A 13 -45.80 -24.35 -15.28
N ALA A 14 -45.90 -25.33 -16.19
CA ALA A 14 -44.85 -25.63 -17.16
C ALA A 14 -44.54 -24.41 -18.06
N LEU A 15 -45.55 -23.68 -18.52
CA LEU A 15 -45.36 -22.47 -19.32
C LEU A 15 -44.67 -21.36 -18.53
N CYS A 16 -45.03 -21.16 -17.25
CA CYS A 16 -44.36 -20.19 -16.38
C CYS A 16 -42.90 -20.56 -16.12
N VAL A 17 -42.60 -21.83 -15.87
CA VAL A 17 -41.22 -22.29 -15.68
C VAL A 17 -40.40 -22.10 -16.96
N LEU A 18 -41.00 -22.39 -18.13
CA LEU A 18 -40.34 -22.20 -19.42
C LEU A 18 -40.07 -20.72 -19.71
N LEU A 19 -41.00 -19.83 -19.36
CA LEU A 19 -40.85 -18.38 -19.52
C LEU A 19 -39.78 -17.80 -18.59
N ILE A 20 -39.69 -18.29 -17.35
CA ILE A 20 -38.63 -17.90 -16.40
C ILE A 20 -37.26 -18.39 -16.91
N PHE A 21 -37.18 -19.62 -17.43
CA PHE A 21 -35.95 -20.14 -18.04
C PHE A 21 -35.55 -19.36 -19.29
N LEU A 22 -36.49 -19.04 -20.18
CA LEU A 22 -36.20 -18.20 -21.36
C LEU A 22 -35.77 -16.80 -20.97
N ALA A 23 -36.39 -16.19 -19.95
CA ALA A 23 -35.98 -14.89 -19.44
C ALA A 23 -34.56 -14.92 -18.84
N ALA A 24 -34.21 -15.99 -18.12
CA ALA A 24 -32.85 -16.16 -17.57
C ALA A 24 -31.78 -16.38 -18.65
N VAL A 25 -32.14 -16.99 -19.79
CA VAL A 25 -31.22 -17.21 -20.93
C VAL A 25 -31.13 -15.98 -21.85
N LEU A 26 -32.16 -15.14 -21.88
CA LEU A 26 -32.22 -13.91 -22.69
C LEU A 26 -31.83 -12.64 -21.91
N LEU A 27 -31.63 -12.71 -20.60
CA LEU A 27 -30.93 -11.66 -19.88
C LEU A 27 -29.55 -11.56 -20.52
N PRO A 28 -29.19 -10.43 -21.15
CA PRO A 28 -27.83 -10.25 -21.61
C PRO A 28 -26.97 -10.50 -20.38
N SER A 29 -26.01 -11.42 -20.51
CA SER A 29 -24.87 -11.44 -19.61
C SER A 29 -24.09 -10.16 -19.86
N SER A 30 -24.64 -9.03 -19.42
CA SER A 30 -23.83 -7.98 -18.83
C SER A 30 -23.29 -8.57 -17.54
N ALA A 31 -22.41 -9.57 -17.70
CA ALA A 31 -21.29 -9.71 -16.80
C ALA A 31 -20.76 -8.29 -16.62
N LEU A 32 -20.46 -7.94 -15.37
CA LEU A 32 -19.63 -6.81 -15.08
C LEU A 32 -18.35 -7.01 -15.90
N GLU A 33 -18.33 -6.49 -17.12
CA GLU A 33 -17.14 -6.47 -17.95
C GLU A 33 -16.23 -5.54 -17.17
N SER A 34 -15.19 -6.09 -16.54
CA SER A 34 -14.20 -5.27 -15.88
C SER A 34 -13.66 -4.34 -16.97
N LYS A 35 -13.92 -3.04 -16.83
CA LYS A 35 -13.47 -2.00 -17.76
C LYS A 35 -11.95 -1.79 -17.70
N VAL A 36 -11.16 -2.83 -17.41
CA VAL A 36 -9.72 -2.77 -17.52
C VAL A 36 -9.38 -3.20 -18.93
N GLN A 37 -9.54 -2.25 -19.85
CA GLN A 37 -9.08 -2.41 -21.23
C GLN A 37 -7.55 -2.53 -21.17
N ALA A 38 -7.04 -3.76 -21.22
CA ALA A 38 -5.62 -4.03 -21.23
C ALA A 38 -4.98 -3.27 -22.40
N ALA A 39 -4.07 -2.34 -22.11
CA ALA A 39 -3.28 -1.70 -23.15
C ALA A 39 -2.44 -2.81 -23.85
N SER A 40 -2.81 -3.17 -25.07
CA SER A 40 -2.14 -4.19 -25.85
C SER A 40 -0.75 -3.68 -26.29
N SER A 41 0.29 -3.92 -25.47
CA SER A 41 1.69 -3.65 -25.82
C SER A 41 2.31 -4.86 -26.53
N PRO A 42 3.18 -4.70 -27.56
CA PRO A 42 3.60 -5.82 -28.40
C PRO A 42 4.88 -6.54 -27.90
N ARG A 43 4.86 -7.89 -27.89
CA ARG A 43 5.84 -8.87 -28.48
C ARG A 43 6.22 -10.11 -27.62
N TYR A 44 5.94 -11.34 -28.10
CA TYR A 44 6.79 -12.38 -28.77
C TYR A 44 5.90 -13.64 -28.89
N GLY A 45 5.83 -14.30 -30.06
CA GLY A 45 5.12 -15.58 -30.20
C GLY A 45 3.58 -15.55 -30.34
N GLY A 46 2.94 -14.39 -30.50
CA GLY A 46 1.52 -14.29 -30.88
C GLY A 46 0.49 -14.30 -29.74
N SER A 47 0.92 -14.24 -28.47
CA SER A 47 0.03 -14.13 -27.31
C SER A 47 0.05 -12.72 -26.69
N TYR A 48 -1.08 -12.28 -26.15
CA TYR A 48 -1.25 -11.00 -25.46
C TYR A 48 -1.13 -11.19 -23.95
N TYR A 49 -0.43 -10.30 -23.24
CA TYR A 49 -0.48 -10.20 -21.79
C TYR A 49 -1.44 -9.09 -21.36
N ASN A 50 -2.22 -9.34 -20.32
CA ASN A 50 -3.08 -8.33 -19.72
C ASN A 50 -2.28 -7.48 -18.72
N TYR A 51 -1.64 -6.41 -19.20
CA TYR A 51 -0.87 -5.50 -18.34
C TYR A 51 -1.74 -4.74 -17.33
N GLY A 52 -3.02 -4.53 -17.63
CA GLY A 52 -3.95 -3.91 -16.68
C GLY A 52 -4.24 -4.82 -15.48
N GLU A 53 -4.46 -6.11 -15.73
CA GLU A 53 -4.61 -7.12 -14.67
C GLU A 53 -3.30 -7.32 -13.90
N ALA A 54 -2.15 -7.31 -14.59
CA ALA A 54 -0.85 -7.39 -13.93
C ALA A 54 -0.63 -6.19 -13.00
N LEU A 55 -0.95 -4.97 -13.45
CA LEU A 55 -0.87 -3.75 -12.64
C LEU A 55 -1.79 -3.83 -11.41
N GLN A 56 -3.05 -4.24 -11.61
CA GLN A 56 -4.02 -4.38 -10.53
C GLN A 56 -3.52 -5.33 -9.45
N LYS A 57 -3.03 -6.50 -9.84
CA LYS A 57 -2.51 -7.49 -8.88
C LYS A 57 -1.21 -7.06 -8.22
N ALA A 58 -0.37 -6.28 -8.92
CA ALA A 58 0.83 -5.70 -8.35
C ALA A 58 0.53 -4.66 -7.26
N ILE A 59 -0.57 -3.91 -7.37
CA ILE A 59 -1.03 -3.02 -6.30
C ILE A 59 -1.64 -3.83 -5.14
N LEU A 60 -2.43 -4.86 -5.45
CA LEU A 60 -3.02 -5.78 -4.46
C LEU A 60 -1.96 -6.48 -3.58
N PHE A 61 -0.74 -6.67 -4.09
CA PHE A 61 0.38 -7.17 -3.30
C PHE A 61 0.67 -6.30 -2.07
N TYR A 62 0.62 -4.97 -2.17
CA TYR A 62 0.84 -4.08 -1.03
C TYR A 62 -0.30 -4.18 0.00
N LYS A 63 -1.54 -4.35 -0.46
CA LYS A 63 -2.69 -4.68 0.40
C LYS A 63 -2.41 -5.94 1.22
N ALA A 64 -1.88 -6.97 0.60
CA ALA A 64 -1.55 -8.23 1.29
C ALA A 64 -0.45 -8.08 2.36
N ASN A 65 0.28 -6.97 2.39
CA ASN A 65 1.32 -6.70 3.38
C ASN A 65 0.93 -5.66 4.42
N ARG A 66 -0.26 -5.03 4.36
CA ARG A 66 -0.69 -4.04 5.36
C ARG A 66 -0.69 -4.60 6.77
N LEU A 67 -0.08 -3.91 7.71
CA LEU A 67 -0.21 -4.14 9.15
C LEU A 67 -1.02 -3.00 9.78
N GLY A 68 -1.52 -3.18 11.00
CA GLY A 68 -2.40 -2.24 11.70
C GLY A 68 -3.88 -2.61 11.59
N ASP A 69 -4.72 -1.64 11.92
CA ASP A 69 -6.19 -1.71 11.91
C ASP A 69 -6.71 -1.70 10.46
N LEU A 70 -7.19 -2.84 9.96
CA LEU A 70 -7.67 -2.95 8.59
C LEU A 70 -9.17 -2.57 8.50
N PRO A 71 -9.62 -1.94 7.41
CA PRO A 71 -11.05 -1.66 7.21
C PRO A 71 -11.93 -2.91 7.33
N ASP A 72 -13.11 -2.79 7.94
CA ASP A 72 -14.07 -3.90 8.12
C ASP A 72 -14.45 -4.62 6.80
N ASP A 73 -14.46 -3.88 5.68
CA ASP A 73 -14.77 -4.36 4.33
C ASP A 73 -13.52 -4.67 3.49
N TYR A 74 -12.44 -5.13 4.15
CA TYR A 74 -11.17 -5.38 3.49
C TYR A 74 -11.27 -6.36 2.32
N ILE A 75 -10.64 -6.00 1.19
CA ILE A 75 -10.72 -6.76 -0.07
C ILE A 75 -10.09 -8.15 0.00
N LEU A 76 -9.15 -8.37 0.93
CA LEU A 76 -8.48 -9.65 1.13
C LEU A 76 -9.08 -10.37 2.35
N PRO A 77 -9.98 -11.35 2.16
CA PRO A 77 -10.75 -11.96 3.26
C PRO A 77 -9.92 -12.85 4.20
N TYR A 78 -8.64 -13.04 3.88
CA TYR A 78 -7.70 -13.82 4.68
C TYR A 78 -6.74 -12.94 5.50
N ARG A 79 -6.87 -11.61 5.41
CA ARG A 79 -6.12 -10.65 6.23
C ARG A 79 -7.05 -10.08 7.31
N ALA A 80 -6.48 -9.79 8.47
CA ALA A 80 -7.15 -9.05 9.54
C ALA A 80 -6.13 -8.16 10.27
N ASP A 81 -6.57 -7.49 11.34
CA ASP A 81 -5.71 -6.64 12.16
C ASP A 81 -4.48 -7.39 12.66
N ALA A 82 -3.34 -6.72 12.57
CA ALA A 82 -2.04 -7.31 12.91
C ALA A 82 -1.07 -6.24 13.40
N ALA A 83 -0.14 -6.63 14.28
CA ALA A 83 0.88 -5.72 14.83
C ALA A 83 0.27 -4.47 15.51
N MET A 84 -0.83 -4.69 16.25
CA MET A 84 -1.62 -3.65 16.93
C MET A 84 -0.93 -3.11 18.19
N THR A 85 0.18 -3.75 18.61
CA THR A 85 1.00 -3.30 19.73
C THR A 85 2.19 -2.44 19.32
N ASP A 86 2.40 -2.22 18.03
CA ASP A 86 3.53 -1.44 17.51
C ASP A 86 3.52 0.00 18.08
N GLY A 87 4.64 0.38 18.71
CA GLY A 87 4.82 1.69 19.34
C GLY A 87 4.43 1.80 20.81
N GLN A 88 3.72 0.80 21.37
CA GLN A 88 3.31 0.84 22.78
C GLN A 88 4.52 0.83 23.74
N ASP A 89 5.63 0.20 23.35
CA ASP A 89 6.88 0.15 24.12
C ASP A 89 7.56 1.52 24.28
N VAL A 90 7.21 2.47 23.41
CA VAL A 90 7.72 3.85 23.41
C VAL A 90 6.63 4.90 23.62
N GLY A 91 5.39 4.47 23.92
CA GLY A 91 4.25 5.36 24.20
C GLY A 91 3.71 6.08 22.96
N LEU A 92 3.84 5.50 21.78
CA LEU A 92 3.34 6.05 20.50
C LEU A 92 2.37 5.07 19.83
N ASP A 93 1.56 5.58 18.92
CA ASP A 93 0.88 4.75 17.93
C ASP A 93 1.79 4.61 16.71
N LEU A 94 2.41 3.44 16.54
CA LEU A 94 3.17 3.09 15.33
C LEU A 94 2.45 2.02 14.50
N THR A 95 1.14 1.82 14.67
CA THR A 95 0.34 0.91 13.83
C THR A 95 0.21 1.43 12.40
N GLY A 96 -0.05 0.53 11.45
CA GLY A 96 -0.07 0.84 10.02
C GLY A 96 1.20 0.38 9.30
N GLY A 97 1.36 0.81 8.05
CA GLY A 97 2.50 0.46 7.19
C GLY A 97 2.42 -0.97 6.64
N TRP A 98 3.51 -1.43 6.03
CA TRP A 98 3.61 -2.77 5.45
C TRP A 98 4.62 -3.63 6.19
N ALA A 99 4.34 -4.94 6.30
CA ALA A 99 5.39 -5.93 6.47
C ALA A 99 6.37 -5.86 5.28
N ASP A 100 7.65 -6.09 5.53
CA ASP A 100 8.70 -5.91 4.52
C ASP A 100 8.68 -7.00 3.44
N ALA A 101 8.59 -8.26 3.86
CA ALA A 101 8.68 -9.39 2.96
C ALA A 101 7.73 -10.53 3.37
N GLY A 102 8.29 -11.71 3.66
CA GLY A 102 7.55 -12.86 4.20
C GLY A 102 7.51 -12.89 5.73
N ASP A 103 8.02 -11.85 6.37
CA ASP A 103 8.15 -11.67 7.81
C ASP A 103 7.11 -10.67 8.34
N GLY A 104 7.15 -10.36 9.64
CA GLY A 104 6.25 -9.40 10.29
C GLY A 104 6.89 -8.05 10.60
N ILE A 105 8.13 -7.83 10.17
CA ILE A 105 8.90 -6.63 10.53
C ILE A 105 8.54 -5.48 9.61
N LYS A 106 8.39 -4.29 10.19
CA LYS A 106 8.31 -3.04 9.42
C LYS A 106 9.68 -2.43 9.35
N PHE A 107 10.29 -2.43 8.17
CA PHE A 107 11.53 -1.70 7.91
C PHE A 107 11.21 -0.41 7.15
N THR A 108 11.36 0.75 7.80
CA THR A 108 10.99 2.06 7.21
C THR A 108 11.76 2.35 5.93
N HIS A 109 13.00 1.89 5.82
CA HIS A 109 13.83 2.13 4.64
C HIS A 109 13.29 1.45 3.36
N PRO A 110 13.23 0.11 3.24
CA PRO A 110 12.66 -0.52 2.05
C PRO A 110 11.19 -0.15 1.81
N MET A 111 10.40 0.07 2.88
CA MET A 111 9.03 0.55 2.76
C MET A 111 8.95 1.94 2.10
N SER A 112 9.76 2.90 2.54
CA SER A 112 9.80 4.25 1.94
C SER A 112 10.38 4.25 0.54
N TYR A 113 11.31 3.34 0.24
CA TYR A 113 11.75 3.10 -1.14
C TYR A 113 10.59 2.61 -2.02
N ALA A 114 9.88 1.55 -1.61
CA ALA A 114 8.78 0.99 -2.38
C ALA A 114 7.65 2.01 -2.58
N ALA A 115 7.21 2.68 -1.52
CA ALA A 115 6.19 3.72 -1.60
C ALA A 115 6.64 4.91 -2.46
N GLY A 116 7.91 5.32 -2.37
CA GLY A 116 8.48 6.36 -3.22
C GLY A 116 8.47 5.98 -4.71
N GLN A 117 8.75 4.72 -5.05
CA GLN A 117 8.67 4.23 -6.44
C GLN A 117 7.23 4.18 -6.96
N LEU A 118 6.27 3.75 -6.13
CA LEU A 118 4.85 3.83 -6.47
C LEU A 118 4.43 5.28 -6.71
N GLY A 119 4.87 6.19 -5.84
CA GLY A 119 4.62 7.63 -5.99
C GLY A 119 5.23 8.20 -7.27
N TRP A 120 6.46 7.82 -7.60
CA TRP A 120 7.09 8.25 -8.87
C TRP A 120 6.33 7.69 -10.08
N ALA A 121 5.87 6.44 -10.04
CA ALA A 121 5.04 5.88 -11.08
C ALA A 121 3.73 6.67 -11.28
N VAL A 122 3.07 7.09 -10.19
CA VAL A 122 1.89 7.97 -10.26
C VAL A 122 2.26 9.33 -10.86
N TYR A 123 3.38 9.92 -10.46
CA TYR A 123 3.83 11.20 -10.99
C TYR A 123 4.03 11.16 -12.52
N GLU A 124 4.71 10.13 -13.05
CA GLU A 124 4.97 10.00 -14.48
C GLU A 124 3.75 9.55 -15.29
N TYR A 125 2.93 8.65 -14.72
CA TYR A 125 1.92 7.89 -15.46
C TYR A 125 0.51 8.01 -14.91
N ARG A 126 0.17 9.09 -14.20
CA ARG A 126 -1.16 9.31 -13.58
C ARG A 126 -2.32 8.96 -14.50
N GLN A 127 -2.29 9.43 -15.76
CA GLN A 127 -3.35 9.16 -16.74
C GLN A 127 -3.52 7.67 -17.07
N ALA A 128 -2.47 6.85 -16.96
CA ALA A 128 -2.57 5.41 -17.15
C ALA A 128 -3.28 4.74 -15.97
N PHE A 129 -3.01 5.19 -14.74
CA PHE A 129 -3.75 4.77 -13.55
C PHE A 129 -5.22 5.18 -13.60
N GLU A 130 -5.52 6.39 -14.06
CA GLU A 130 -6.91 6.84 -14.28
C GLU A 130 -7.63 5.95 -15.32
N LYS A 131 -6.99 5.72 -16.48
CA LYS A 131 -7.58 4.91 -17.56
C LYS A 131 -7.77 3.44 -17.19
N SER A 132 -6.91 2.88 -16.35
CA SER A 132 -7.02 1.52 -15.86
C SER A 132 -7.97 1.38 -14.67
N GLY A 133 -8.42 2.50 -14.08
CA GLY A 133 -9.24 2.51 -12.87
C GLY A 133 -8.47 2.08 -11.62
N GLN A 134 -7.16 2.33 -11.58
CA GLN A 134 -6.25 1.92 -10.50
C GLN A 134 -5.62 3.10 -9.76
N LEU A 135 -6.02 4.34 -10.09
CA LEU A 135 -5.50 5.54 -9.42
C LEU A 135 -5.85 5.55 -7.92
N ASP A 136 -7.09 5.27 -7.57
CA ASP A 136 -7.51 5.29 -6.16
C ASP A 136 -6.82 4.18 -5.36
N ASP A 137 -6.69 2.97 -5.95
CA ASP A 137 -6.00 1.84 -5.33
C ASP A 137 -4.52 2.13 -5.04
N ILE A 138 -3.78 2.70 -6.01
CA ILE A 138 -2.36 3.01 -5.79
C ILE A 138 -2.16 4.19 -4.84
N LEU A 139 -3.03 5.21 -4.88
CA LEU A 139 -2.97 6.33 -3.94
C LEU A 139 -3.27 5.85 -2.51
N ASP A 140 -4.28 4.99 -2.33
CA ASP A 140 -4.60 4.39 -1.03
C ASP A 140 -3.41 3.57 -0.47
N GLU A 141 -2.71 2.79 -1.30
CA GLU A 141 -1.50 2.09 -0.87
C GLU A 141 -0.37 3.05 -0.49
N ILE A 142 -0.07 4.06 -1.31
CA ILE A 142 0.97 5.04 -0.99
C ILE A 142 0.63 5.75 0.32
N LYS A 143 -0.64 6.15 0.50
CA LYS A 143 -1.12 6.79 1.71
C LYS A 143 -0.93 5.91 2.94
N TRP A 144 -1.20 4.61 2.83
CA TRP A 144 -1.02 3.66 3.93
C TRP A 144 0.43 3.63 4.46
N ALA A 145 1.41 3.65 3.55
CA ALA A 145 2.82 3.71 3.93
C ALA A 145 3.20 5.09 4.48
N THR A 146 2.75 6.17 3.84
CA THR A 146 3.12 7.53 4.28
C THR A 146 2.46 7.94 5.59
N ASP A 147 1.26 7.45 5.89
CA ASP A 147 0.62 7.61 7.20
C ASP A 147 1.48 6.98 8.31
N PHE A 148 2.07 5.80 8.06
CA PHE A 148 3.03 5.20 8.99
C PHE A 148 4.29 6.05 9.14
N PHE A 149 4.86 6.61 8.06
CA PHE A 149 6.04 7.48 8.18
C PHE A 149 5.76 8.76 8.97
N ILE A 150 4.56 9.33 8.82
CA ILE A 150 4.10 10.49 9.60
C ILE A 150 4.01 10.13 11.08
N LYS A 151 3.37 9.00 11.43
CA LYS A 151 3.34 8.49 12.82
C LYS A 151 4.73 8.20 13.37
N ALA A 152 5.61 7.64 12.54
CA ALA A 152 6.99 7.32 12.89
C ALA A 152 7.90 8.55 13.05
N HIS A 153 7.43 9.74 12.70
CA HIS A 153 8.15 11.01 12.87
C HIS A 153 7.37 11.96 13.81
N PRO A 154 7.39 11.70 15.14
CA PRO A 154 6.63 12.49 16.11
C PRO A 154 7.28 13.84 16.43
N GLU A 155 8.59 13.98 16.22
CA GLU A 155 9.37 15.19 16.52
C GLU A 155 10.41 15.45 15.41
N PRO A 156 10.83 16.70 15.18
CA PRO A 156 11.68 17.06 14.04
C PRO A 156 13.00 16.28 13.90
N ASP A 157 13.61 15.87 15.01
CA ASP A 157 14.90 15.15 15.04
C ASP A 157 14.71 13.66 15.42
N VAL A 158 13.50 13.09 15.27
CA VAL A 158 13.17 11.72 15.70
C VAL A 158 12.46 10.97 14.56
N LEU A 159 13.01 9.82 14.16
CA LEU A 159 12.39 8.94 13.17
C LEU A 159 12.46 7.47 13.62
N TYR A 160 11.31 6.81 13.79
CA TYR A 160 11.24 5.38 14.02
C TYR A 160 11.47 4.62 12.70
N TYR A 161 12.49 3.77 12.69
CA TYR A 161 12.94 3.10 11.47
C TYR A 161 12.61 1.61 11.41
N MET A 162 12.18 1.03 12.53
CA MET A 162 11.84 -0.39 12.61
C MET A 162 10.84 -0.67 13.71
N CYS A 163 9.86 -1.53 13.44
CA CYS A 163 8.98 -2.16 14.45
C CYS A 163 9.03 -3.68 14.25
N GLY A 164 9.37 -4.41 15.31
CA GLY A 164 9.67 -5.85 15.27
C GLY A 164 11.17 -6.13 15.42
N TYR A 165 11.51 -7.13 16.22
CA TYR A 165 12.89 -7.56 16.45
C TYR A 165 13.25 -8.79 15.62
N ASN A 166 14.31 -8.66 14.82
CA ASN A 166 14.75 -9.64 13.82
C ASN A 166 14.78 -11.09 14.33
N ASP A 167 15.47 -11.35 15.44
CA ASP A 167 15.64 -12.73 15.92
C ASP A 167 14.32 -13.31 16.46
N SER A 168 13.43 -12.46 17.00
CA SER A 168 12.13 -12.92 17.49
C SER A 168 11.19 -13.24 16.33
N ASP A 169 11.11 -12.35 15.34
CA ASP A 169 10.20 -12.48 14.22
C ASP A 169 10.59 -13.65 13.30
N HIS A 170 11.88 -13.75 12.95
CA HIS A 170 12.37 -14.81 12.04
C HIS A 170 12.54 -16.18 12.72
N SER A 171 12.28 -16.29 14.03
CA SER A 171 12.28 -17.57 14.74
C SER A 171 10.94 -18.32 14.67
N VAL A 172 9.89 -17.68 14.14
CA VAL A 172 8.54 -18.24 14.07
C VAL A 172 8.00 -18.22 12.64
N TRP A 173 7.06 -19.12 12.35
CA TRP A 173 6.33 -19.15 11.08
C TRP A 173 4.84 -19.06 11.36
N VAL A 174 4.31 -17.84 11.35
CA VAL A 174 2.94 -17.52 11.75
C VAL A 174 2.30 -16.52 10.80
N PRO A 175 0.97 -16.49 10.69
CA PRO A 175 0.28 -15.38 10.03
C PRO A 175 0.49 -14.06 10.79
N HIS A 176 0.37 -12.93 10.09
CA HIS A 176 0.60 -11.59 10.67
C HIS A 176 -0.29 -11.30 11.88
N GLU A 177 -1.51 -11.85 11.89
CA GLU A 177 -2.51 -11.71 12.94
C GLU A 177 -2.08 -12.33 14.29
N LEU A 178 -0.98 -13.10 14.30
CA LEU A 178 -0.40 -13.65 15.52
C LEU A 178 0.85 -12.91 16.03
N LEU A 179 1.37 -11.92 15.29
CA LEU A 179 2.64 -11.26 15.59
C LEU A 179 2.68 -10.68 17.02
N ASP A 180 1.62 -10.03 17.47
CA ASP A 180 1.52 -9.41 18.80
C ASP A 180 1.64 -10.41 19.96
N TYR A 181 1.38 -11.70 19.70
CA TYR A 181 1.34 -12.74 20.73
C TYR A 181 2.62 -13.57 20.81
N VAL A 182 3.38 -13.64 19.70
CA VAL A 182 4.48 -14.59 19.55
C VAL A 182 5.80 -13.95 19.13
N THR A 183 5.81 -12.64 18.85
CA THR A 183 7.02 -11.90 18.47
C THR A 183 7.24 -10.68 19.37
N ASP A 184 8.50 -10.26 19.52
CA ASP A 184 8.86 -8.99 20.13
C ASP A 184 8.66 -7.84 19.11
N ARG A 185 7.64 -7.02 19.35
CA ARG A 185 7.23 -5.87 18.52
C ARG A 185 7.97 -4.57 18.84
N LYS A 186 9.17 -4.67 19.43
CA LYS A 186 10.02 -3.53 19.79
C LYS A 186 10.18 -2.48 18.70
N SER A 187 10.14 -1.21 19.11
CA SER A 187 10.34 -0.04 18.26
C SER A 187 11.80 0.43 18.29
N PHE A 188 12.35 0.79 17.13
CA PHE A 188 13.72 1.30 17.00
C PHE A 188 13.73 2.69 16.38
N VAL A 189 14.56 3.57 16.95
CA VAL A 189 14.54 5.00 16.68
C VAL A 189 15.89 5.50 16.16
N LEU A 190 15.82 6.47 15.24
CA LEU A 190 16.91 7.34 14.83
C LEU A 190 16.72 8.70 15.50
N ASN A 191 17.81 9.26 16.02
CA ASN A 191 17.85 10.56 16.66
C ASN A 191 19.30 11.11 16.62
N PRO A 192 19.60 12.31 17.16
CA PRO A 192 20.95 12.87 17.12
C PRO A 192 22.05 11.98 17.72
N SER A 193 21.70 11.08 18.66
CA SER A 193 22.64 10.14 19.29
C SER A 193 22.80 8.83 18.49
N THR A 194 21.86 8.54 17.58
CA THR A 194 21.80 7.34 16.74
C THR A 194 21.37 7.74 15.32
N PRO A 195 22.23 8.46 14.57
CA PRO A 195 21.85 9.00 13.26
C PRO A 195 21.62 7.92 12.21
N GLY A 196 20.82 8.23 11.18
CA GLY A 196 20.55 7.34 10.04
C GLY A 196 20.09 8.12 8.82
N SER A 197 21.02 8.79 8.15
CA SER A 197 20.78 9.67 7.00
C SER A 197 20.26 8.94 5.77
N ASP A 198 20.60 7.66 5.65
CA ASP A 198 20.08 6.72 4.64
C ASP A 198 18.56 6.61 4.75
N VAL A 199 18.08 6.14 5.90
CA VAL A 199 16.64 5.98 6.15
C VAL A 199 15.91 7.32 6.11
N ALA A 200 16.48 8.35 6.75
CA ALA A 200 15.88 9.68 6.78
C ALA A 200 15.76 10.26 5.36
N GLY A 201 16.83 10.19 4.56
CA GLY A 201 16.84 10.68 3.18
C GLY A 201 15.81 9.98 2.30
N GLN A 202 15.72 8.65 2.38
CA GLN A 202 14.74 7.88 1.60
C GLN A 202 13.29 8.17 2.04
N THR A 203 13.05 8.30 3.35
CA THR A 203 11.72 8.62 3.91
C THR A 203 11.28 10.03 3.51
N ALA A 204 12.19 11.00 3.60
CA ALA A 204 11.95 12.37 3.18
C ALA A 204 11.64 12.47 1.69
N ALA A 205 12.40 11.74 0.85
CA ALA A 205 12.14 11.69 -0.60
C ALA A 205 10.75 11.10 -0.91
N CYS A 206 10.36 10.01 -0.23
CA CYS A 206 9.03 9.42 -0.38
C CYS A 206 7.92 10.40 -0.03
N LEU A 207 8.02 11.09 1.12
CA LEU A 207 7.01 12.05 1.56
C LEU A 207 6.96 13.31 0.67
N ALA A 208 8.10 13.73 0.11
CA ALA A 208 8.12 14.81 -0.88
C ALA A 208 7.44 14.42 -2.19
N ILE A 209 7.65 13.18 -2.66
CA ILE A 209 6.91 12.65 -3.83
C ILE A 209 5.42 12.58 -3.51
N ALA A 210 5.06 12.07 -2.33
CA ALA A 210 3.67 12.01 -1.87
C ALA A 210 3.00 13.39 -1.88
N SER A 211 3.67 14.45 -1.41
CA SER A 211 3.10 15.79 -1.44
C SER A 211 2.72 16.25 -2.84
N ILE A 212 3.50 15.88 -3.86
CA ILE A 212 3.22 16.26 -5.25
C ILE A 212 2.03 15.48 -5.81
N ILE A 213 1.98 14.16 -5.59
CA ILE A 213 0.92 13.33 -6.19
C ILE A 213 -0.43 13.49 -5.48
N PHE A 214 -0.44 13.89 -4.21
CA PHE A 214 -1.68 14.15 -3.47
C PHE A 214 -2.18 15.59 -3.64
N GLU A 215 -1.34 16.56 -4.03
CA GLU A 215 -1.76 17.97 -4.20
C GLU A 215 -3.07 18.16 -5.00
N PRO A 216 -3.31 17.43 -6.11
CA PRO A 216 -4.54 17.61 -6.90
C PRO A 216 -5.81 17.05 -6.23
N THR A 217 -5.70 16.13 -5.27
CA THR A 217 -6.82 15.36 -4.70
C THR A 217 -7.02 15.60 -3.21
N ASP A 218 -5.94 15.87 -2.48
CA ASP A 218 -5.89 16.13 -1.05
C ASP A 218 -4.73 17.10 -0.72
N PRO A 219 -4.93 18.41 -0.93
CA PRO A 219 -3.89 19.41 -0.71
C PRO A 219 -3.49 19.58 0.76
N GLU A 220 -4.39 19.26 1.71
CA GLU A 220 -4.09 19.32 3.15
C GLU A 220 -3.14 18.18 3.55
N TYR A 221 -3.42 16.95 3.09
CA TYR A 221 -2.51 15.83 3.29
C TYR A 221 -1.17 16.03 2.58
N ALA A 222 -1.19 16.59 1.37
CA ALA A 222 0.03 16.96 0.65
C ALA A 222 0.92 17.91 1.47
N GLN A 223 0.34 18.94 2.09
CA GLN A 223 1.06 19.87 2.95
C GLN A 223 1.60 19.20 4.23
N THR A 224 0.86 18.23 4.77
CA THR A 224 1.33 17.40 5.90
C THR A 224 2.56 16.59 5.49
N CYS A 225 2.50 15.86 4.37
CA CYS A 225 3.62 15.11 3.83
C CYS A 225 4.85 15.99 3.61
N LEU A 226 4.66 17.18 3.01
CA LEU A 226 5.76 18.12 2.75
C LEU A 226 6.41 18.64 4.03
N THR A 227 5.62 18.86 5.09
CA THR A 227 6.15 19.30 6.40
C THR A 227 7.06 18.24 6.99
N HIS A 228 6.60 16.99 7.06
CA HIS A 228 7.42 15.88 7.55
C HIS A 228 8.64 15.62 6.66
N ALA A 229 8.49 15.69 5.34
CA ALA A 229 9.60 15.52 4.40
C ALA A 229 10.75 16.49 4.67
N LYS A 230 10.44 17.78 4.88
CA LYS A 230 11.44 18.81 5.19
C LYS A 230 12.13 18.56 6.51
N GLN A 231 11.37 18.27 7.57
CA GLN A 231 11.94 18.02 8.90
C GLN A 231 12.86 16.79 8.90
N ILE A 232 12.42 15.68 8.31
CA ILE A 232 13.21 14.45 8.21
C ILE A 232 14.48 14.69 7.37
N PHE A 233 14.37 15.45 6.27
CA PHE A 233 15.52 15.81 5.45
C PHE A 233 16.54 16.64 6.23
N GLU A 234 16.08 17.69 6.92
CA GLU A 234 16.93 18.54 7.77
C GLU A 234 17.61 17.73 8.87
N PHE A 235 16.88 16.85 9.54
CA PHE A 235 17.44 15.90 10.52
C PHE A 235 18.53 15.02 9.91
N GLY A 236 18.24 14.37 8.78
CA GLY A 236 19.16 13.46 8.10
C GLY A 236 20.43 14.15 7.57
N ASP A 237 20.31 15.40 7.11
CA ASP A 237 21.45 16.19 6.64
C ASP A 237 22.28 16.79 7.78
N LYS A 238 21.63 17.24 8.86
CA LYS A 238 22.29 17.82 10.03
C LYS A 238 23.07 16.78 10.84
N TYR A 239 22.50 15.60 11.08
CA TYR A 239 23.13 14.53 11.85
C TYR A 239 23.56 13.39 10.92
N ARG A 240 24.63 13.63 10.15
CA ARG A 240 25.09 12.65 9.16
C ARG A 240 25.62 11.37 9.80
N GLY A 241 25.05 10.23 9.41
CA GLY A 241 25.49 8.91 9.89
C GLY A 241 24.76 7.76 9.19
N LYS A 242 25.28 6.54 9.36
CA LYS A 242 24.56 5.31 8.96
C LYS A 242 23.70 4.84 10.10
N ASN A 243 22.54 4.31 9.75
CA ASN A 243 21.92 3.32 10.63
C ASN A 243 22.93 2.19 10.91
N ARG A 244 23.02 1.76 12.18
CA ARG A 244 23.93 0.72 12.68
C ARG A 244 23.89 -0.58 11.85
N TRP A 245 22.79 -0.85 11.16
CA TRP A 245 22.56 -2.08 10.41
C TRP A 245 22.79 -1.96 8.88
N MET A 246 23.20 -0.80 8.36
CA MET A 246 23.39 -0.59 6.92
C MET A 246 24.88 -0.50 6.51
N SER A 247 25.25 -1.10 5.37
CA SER A 247 26.64 -1.14 4.89
C SER A 247 27.10 0.10 4.08
N CYS A 248 26.23 0.96 3.54
CA CYS A 248 26.62 2.08 2.67
C CYS A 248 25.80 3.38 2.84
N ILE A 249 26.48 4.55 2.79
CA ILE A 249 25.87 5.91 2.76
C ILE A 249 25.79 6.45 1.32
N HIS A 250 26.73 6.03 0.47
CA HIS A 250 27.19 6.87 -0.65
C HIS A 250 26.25 6.93 -1.87
N ARG A 251 25.07 6.30 -1.86
CA ARG A 251 24.14 6.32 -3.01
C ARG A 251 22.74 6.84 -2.73
N GLU A 252 22.32 6.98 -1.48
CA GLU A 252 20.93 7.38 -1.17
C GLU A 252 20.72 8.89 -1.09
N VAL A 253 21.82 9.65 -1.05
CA VAL A 253 21.83 11.10 -1.32
C VAL A 253 21.31 11.42 -2.74
N ILE A 254 21.26 10.45 -3.66
CA ILE A 254 20.73 10.64 -5.03
C ILE A 254 19.20 10.86 -5.02
N TRP A 255 18.46 10.33 -4.04
CA TRP A 255 17.01 10.58 -3.94
C TRP A 255 16.67 11.97 -3.40
N MET A 256 17.65 12.69 -2.83
CA MET A 256 17.54 14.11 -2.49
C MET A 256 17.32 15.01 -3.73
N ILE A 257 17.46 14.47 -4.95
CA ILE A 257 17.11 15.17 -6.19
C ILE A 257 15.63 15.58 -6.21
N TRP A 258 14.70 14.84 -5.60
CA TRP A 258 13.29 15.27 -5.60
C TRP A 258 13.03 16.53 -4.76
N LEU A 259 13.67 16.63 -3.59
CA LEU A 259 13.58 17.83 -2.76
C LEU A 259 14.34 19.01 -3.38
N GLY A 260 15.53 18.77 -3.93
CA GLY A 260 16.34 19.80 -4.58
C GLY A 260 15.79 20.29 -5.93
N ALA A 261 15.24 19.40 -6.76
CA ALA A 261 14.81 19.73 -8.12
C ALA A 261 13.42 20.38 -8.20
N LEU A 262 12.53 20.14 -7.22
CA LEU A 262 11.17 20.69 -7.24
C LEU A 262 10.94 21.85 -6.28
N TYR A 263 11.68 21.93 -5.18
CA TYR A 263 11.49 22.97 -4.17
C TYR A 263 12.69 23.91 -3.98
N GLY A 264 13.76 23.76 -4.77
CA GLY A 264 14.86 24.72 -4.81
C GLY A 264 15.70 24.77 -3.53
N PHE A 265 15.78 23.68 -2.78
CA PHE A 265 16.66 23.59 -1.61
C PHE A 265 18.12 23.42 -2.09
N THR A 266 18.86 24.53 -2.12
CA THR A 266 20.33 24.62 -2.21
C THR A 266 20.90 25.15 -0.91
#